data_AF-A0A090TFJ5-F1
#
_entry.id   AF-A0A090TFJ5-F1
#
_cell.length_a   1.000
_cell.length_b   1.000
_cell.length_c   1.000
_cell.angle_alpha   90.00
_cell.angle_beta   90.00
_cell.angle_gamma   90.00
#
_symmetry.space_group_name_H-M   'P 1'
#
loop_
_entity.id
_entity.type
_entity.pdbx_description
1 polymer ?
#
loop_
_entity_poly.entity_id
_entity_poly.type
_entity_poly.pdbx_seq_one_letter_code
_entity_poly.pdbx_strand_id
1 'polypeptide(L)'
;MHNITVALDAMGGDFGPSVTVPAAVQALSHFPELKVVLVGDAPSINTQLKQLGYQRSPRLEVMHSDRVISNSEKPSFALRNSHDTSMRIALDLVESERADACVSGGNTGALMALSRYRLKLLPGIDRPALVSALPTKSGAKTWMLDLGANASVDADSLFQFAVMGSALAEQHLGRSHVLPFSILVPKKLRVMI
;
A
#
# COMPACT_ATOMS: atom_id res chain seq x y z
N MET A 1 10.94 -17.77 9.70
CA MET A 1 9.82 -16.88 9.34
C MET A 1 10.41 -15.51 9.09
N HIS A 2 9.94 -14.79 8.06
CA HIS A 2 10.48 -13.47 7.72
C HIS A 2 9.63 -12.41 8.40
N ASN A 3 10.25 -11.58 9.25
CA ASN A 3 9.62 -10.37 9.76
C ASN A 3 9.23 -9.48 8.57
N ILE A 4 8.01 -8.93 8.60
CA ILE A 4 7.49 -8.04 7.55
C ILE A 4 7.39 -6.62 8.14
N THR A 5 8.02 -5.65 7.49
CA THR A 5 7.92 -4.23 7.90
C THR A 5 7.00 -3.47 6.95
N VAL A 6 5.94 -2.85 7.49
CA VAL A 6 5.00 -2.03 6.71
C VAL A 6 5.14 -0.56 7.09
N ALA A 7 5.36 0.30 6.11
CA ALA A 7 5.28 1.76 6.27
C ALA A 7 3.81 2.21 6.12
N LEU A 8 3.24 2.79 7.16
CA LEU A 8 1.86 3.27 7.16
C LEU A 8 1.85 4.80 7.16
N ASP A 9 1.33 5.40 6.09
CA ASP A 9 0.98 6.82 6.08
C ASP A 9 -0.18 7.05 7.07
N ALA A 10 0.14 7.53 8.26
CA ALA A 10 -0.81 7.70 9.35
C ALA A 10 -1.75 8.89 9.12
N MET A 11 -1.37 9.82 8.23
CA MET A 11 -2.12 11.04 7.96
C MET A 11 -3.15 10.89 6.84
N GLY A 12 -2.97 9.88 5.98
CA GLY A 12 -3.87 9.60 4.87
C GLY A 12 -5.27 9.17 5.31
N GLY A 13 -6.27 9.54 4.52
CA GLY A 13 -7.68 9.21 4.74
C GLY A 13 -8.45 10.29 5.49
N ASP A 14 -9.77 10.13 5.54
CA ASP A 14 -10.68 11.16 6.05
C ASP A 14 -10.50 11.47 7.55
N PHE A 15 -10.03 10.47 8.32
CA PHE A 15 -9.90 10.55 9.78
C PHE A 15 -8.46 10.56 10.28
N GLY A 16 -7.47 10.34 9.38
CA GLY A 16 -6.04 10.37 9.68
C GLY A 16 -5.65 9.52 10.92
N PRO A 17 -4.78 10.04 11.81
CA PRO A 17 -4.21 9.29 12.93
C PRO A 17 -5.24 8.67 13.88
N SER A 18 -6.44 9.26 13.99
CA SER A 18 -7.48 8.79 14.92
C SER A 18 -8.03 7.40 14.57
N VAL A 19 -7.88 6.96 13.31
CA VAL A 19 -8.29 5.63 12.85
C VAL A 19 -7.08 4.77 12.49
N THR A 20 -6.07 5.35 11.84
CA THR A 20 -4.90 4.60 11.36
C THR A 20 -4.04 4.07 12.51
N VAL A 21 -3.86 4.82 13.59
CA VAL A 21 -3.05 4.41 14.75
C VAL A 21 -3.70 3.24 15.51
N PRO A 22 -5.00 3.28 15.89
CA PRO A 22 -5.67 2.11 16.47
C PRO A 22 -5.61 0.88 15.57
N ALA A 23 -5.81 1.04 14.25
CA ALA A 23 -5.74 -0.07 13.29
C ALA A 23 -4.34 -0.69 13.24
N ALA A 24 -3.27 0.11 13.27
CA ALA A 24 -1.90 -0.39 13.32
C ALA A 24 -1.61 -1.17 14.61
N VAL A 25 -2.06 -0.65 15.76
CA VAL A 25 -1.93 -1.34 17.06
C VAL A 25 -2.69 -2.67 17.05
N GLN A 26 -3.90 -2.68 16.49
CA GLN A 26 -4.69 -3.90 16.34
C GLN A 26 -3.99 -4.90 15.40
N ALA A 27 -3.42 -4.46 14.29
CA ALA A 27 -2.67 -5.35 13.39
C ALA A 27 -1.46 -5.98 14.10
N LEU A 28 -0.72 -5.21 14.89
CA LEU A 28 0.43 -5.70 15.66
C LEU A 28 0.07 -6.74 16.73
N SER A 29 -1.18 -6.77 17.22
CA SER A 29 -1.65 -7.81 18.14
C SER A 29 -2.03 -9.11 17.41
N HIS A 30 -2.53 -9.02 16.18
CA HIS A 30 -2.91 -10.19 15.37
C HIS A 30 -1.73 -10.84 14.65
N PHE A 31 -0.69 -10.07 14.32
CA PHE A 31 0.44 -10.52 13.52
C PHE A 31 1.77 -10.36 14.29
N PRO A 32 2.28 -11.44 14.94
CA PRO A 32 3.51 -11.38 15.73
C PRO A 32 4.75 -10.93 14.95
N GLU A 33 4.86 -11.34 13.68
CA GLU A 33 5.97 -11.06 12.75
C GLU A 33 5.90 -9.67 12.10
N LEU A 34 4.80 -8.92 12.33
CA LEU A 34 4.61 -7.60 11.75
C LEU A 34 5.39 -6.54 12.53
N LYS A 35 6.06 -5.67 11.78
CA LYS A 35 6.57 -4.38 12.24
C LYS A 35 5.86 -3.28 11.46
N VAL A 36 5.59 -2.16 12.13
CA VAL A 36 4.94 -1.00 11.51
C VAL A 36 5.79 0.23 11.73
N VAL A 37 5.97 1.03 10.69
CA VAL A 37 6.50 2.39 10.77
C VAL A 37 5.36 3.35 10.49
N LEU A 38 4.88 4.05 11.51
CA LEU A 38 3.87 5.11 11.37
C LEU A 38 4.54 6.39 10.89
N VAL A 39 4.12 6.89 9.74
CA VAL A 39 4.69 8.11 9.14
C VAL A 39 3.66 9.23 9.21
N GLY A 40 4.02 10.36 9.82
CA GLY A 40 3.13 11.51 9.94
C GLY A 40 3.45 12.45 11.09
N ASP A 41 2.47 13.26 11.50
CA ASP A 41 2.63 14.20 12.60
C ASP A 41 2.85 13.44 13.92
N ALA A 42 4.08 13.48 14.43
CA ALA A 42 4.49 12.68 15.57
C ALA A 42 3.72 13.07 16.86
N PRO A 43 3.44 14.36 17.16
CA PRO A 43 2.56 14.74 18.25
C PRO A 43 1.16 14.10 18.16
N SER A 44 0.51 14.16 16.99
CA SER A 44 -0.81 13.56 16.77
C SER A 44 -0.80 12.04 16.95
N ILE A 45 0.17 11.37 16.34
CA ILE A 45 0.36 9.91 16.46
C ILE A 45 0.59 9.50 17.91
N ASN A 46 1.51 10.16 18.61
CA ASN A 46 1.82 9.84 20.01
C ASN A 46 0.64 10.11 20.95
N THR A 47 -0.20 11.10 20.64
CA THR A 47 -1.43 11.36 21.39
C THR A 47 -2.39 10.17 21.28
N GLN A 48 -2.60 9.65 20.07
CA GLN A 48 -3.43 8.45 19.85
C GLN A 48 -2.86 7.22 20.54
N LEU A 49 -1.55 6.99 20.46
CA LEU A 49 -0.89 5.87 21.16
C LEU A 49 -1.07 5.95 22.69
N LYS A 50 -0.97 7.15 23.27
CA LYS A 50 -1.21 7.35 24.71
C LYS A 50 -2.66 7.08 25.08
N GLN A 51 -3.62 7.54 24.28
CA GLN A 51 -5.06 7.28 24.50
C GLN A 51 -5.40 5.79 24.48
N LEU A 52 -4.71 5.01 23.63
CA LEU A 52 -4.82 3.55 23.58
C LEU A 52 -4.10 2.83 24.73
N GLY A 53 -3.33 3.54 25.57
CA GLY A 53 -2.46 2.94 26.58
C GLY A 53 -1.33 2.08 25.99
N TYR A 54 -1.01 2.26 24.71
CA TYR A 54 -0.02 1.44 24.02
C TYR A 54 1.39 1.73 24.54
N GLN A 55 2.07 0.67 24.98
CA GLN A 55 3.44 0.76 25.48
C GLN A 55 4.44 0.72 24.32
N ARG A 56 5.59 1.40 24.49
CA ARG A 56 6.66 1.37 23.49
C ARG A 56 7.06 -0.08 23.19
N SER A 57 7.20 -0.37 21.90
CA SER A 57 7.51 -1.71 21.39
C SER A 57 8.52 -1.57 20.25
N PRO A 58 9.50 -2.47 20.12
CA PRO A 58 10.44 -2.47 19.00
C PRO A 58 9.78 -2.81 17.66
N ARG A 59 8.50 -3.20 17.66
CA ARG A 59 7.71 -3.48 16.45
C ARG A 59 6.94 -2.27 15.91
N LEU A 60 6.97 -1.13 16.62
CA LEU A 60 6.30 0.10 16.20
C LEU A 60 7.28 1.28 16.25
N GLU A 61 7.61 1.83 15.09
CA GLU A 61 8.39 3.07 14.95
C GLU A 61 7.48 4.22 14.55
N VAL A 62 7.76 5.43 15.02
CA VAL A 62 7.09 6.66 14.58
C VAL A 62 8.14 7.52 13.87
N MET A 63 7.89 7.81 12.60
CA MET A 63 8.71 8.71 11.80
C MET A 63 7.94 9.99 11.51
N HIS A 64 8.52 11.11 11.92
CA HIS A 64 7.86 12.40 11.82
C HIS A 64 7.81 12.91 10.37
N SER A 65 6.66 13.48 10.03
CA SER A 65 6.42 14.34 8.88
C SER A 65 5.42 15.41 9.30
N ASP A 66 5.68 16.67 8.98
CA ASP A 66 4.79 17.80 9.21
C ASP A 66 3.99 18.19 7.95
N ARG A 67 4.16 17.44 6.85
CA ARG A 67 3.50 17.69 5.55
C ARG A 67 2.60 16.54 5.15
N VAL A 68 1.46 16.88 4.55
CA VAL A 68 0.47 15.92 4.06
C VAL A 68 0.06 16.28 2.63
N ILE A 69 -0.32 15.28 1.84
CA ILE A 69 -0.95 15.51 0.53
C ILE A 69 -2.45 15.62 0.78
N SER A 70 -3.06 16.72 0.34
CA SER A 70 -4.50 16.91 0.52
C SER A 70 -5.31 15.96 -0.37
N ASN A 71 -6.45 15.47 0.13
CA ASN A 71 -7.37 14.66 -0.69
C ASN A 71 -7.90 15.42 -1.92
N SER A 72 -7.92 16.74 -1.90
CA SER A 72 -8.33 17.59 -3.04
C SER A 72 -7.18 17.93 -4.01
N GLU A 73 -5.96 17.50 -3.70
CA GLU A 73 -4.78 17.84 -4.49
C GLU A 73 -4.74 17.06 -5.80
N LYS A 74 -4.38 17.75 -6.90
CA LYS A 74 -4.21 17.08 -8.18
C LYS A 74 -2.98 16.18 -8.14
N PRO A 75 -3.03 14.92 -8.63
CA PRO A 75 -1.88 14.00 -8.61
C PRO A 75 -0.62 14.57 -9.25
N SER A 76 -0.75 15.36 -10.32
CA SER A 76 0.39 16.00 -11.00
C SER A 76 1.07 17.10 -10.16
N PHE A 77 0.33 17.78 -9.29
CA PHE A 77 0.87 18.74 -8.35
C PHE A 77 1.51 18.03 -7.16
N ALA A 78 0.85 17.01 -6.62
CA ALA A 78 1.40 16.15 -5.56
C ALA A 78 2.73 15.51 -5.98
N LEU A 79 2.83 15.00 -7.21
CA LEU A 79 4.07 14.41 -7.74
C LEU A 79 5.27 15.36 -7.62
N ARG A 80 5.08 16.65 -7.89
CA ARG A 80 6.14 17.68 -7.83
C ARG A 80 6.39 18.22 -6.43
N ASN A 81 5.38 18.27 -5.56
CA ASN A 81 5.45 18.95 -4.26
C ASN A 81 5.42 18.00 -3.06
N SER A 82 5.44 16.69 -3.30
CA SER A 82 5.36 15.62 -2.28
C SER A 82 6.54 15.50 -1.33
N HIS A 83 7.62 16.28 -1.51
CA HIS A 83 8.79 16.23 -0.64
C HIS A 83 8.39 16.36 0.84
N ASP A 84 8.96 15.51 1.69
CA ASP A 84 8.67 15.39 3.13
C ASP A 84 7.22 15.09 3.53
N THR A 85 6.32 14.81 2.59
CA THR A 85 4.95 14.39 2.95
C THR A 85 4.93 12.98 3.54
N SER A 86 4.01 12.71 4.46
CA SER A 86 3.89 11.39 5.10
C SER A 86 3.79 10.23 4.10
N MET A 87 2.98 10.40 3.05
CA MET A 87 2.84 9.45 1.94
C MET A 87 4.17 9.25 1.18
N ARG A 88 4.89 10.33 0.87
CA ARG A 88 6.17 10.26 0.16
C ARG A 88 7.23 9.55 0.98
N ILE A 89 7.34 9.90 2.26
CA ILE A 89 8.30 9.28 3.17
C ILE A 89 7.99 7.79 3.32
N ALA A 90 6.71 7.39 3.43
CA ALA A 90 6.33 5.97 3.48
C ALA A 90 6.77 5.20 2.22
N LEU A 91 6.65 5.80 1.03
CA LEU A 91 7.16 5.23 -0.22
C LEU A 91 8.69 5.18 -0.25
N ASP A 92 9.37 6.20 0.26
CA ASP A 92 10.83 6.28 0.30
C ASP A 92 11.42 5.20 1.23
N LEU A 93 10.72 4.80 2.29
CA LEU A 93 11.10 3.63 3.10
C LEU A 93 11.08 2.33 2.30
N VAL A 94 10.11 2.17 1.40
CA VAL A 94 10.02 0.98 0.56
C VAL A 94 11.08 1.00 -0.54
N GLU A 95 11.34 2.17 -1.13
CA GLU A 95 12.41 2.35 -2.12
C GLU A 95 13.81 2.05 -1.52
N SER A 96 14.04 2.49 -0.28
CA SER A 96 15.29 2.28 0.47
C SER A 96 15.37 0.93 1.22
N GLU A 97 14.43 0.01 0.98
CA GLU A 97 14.36 -1.32 1.60
C GLU A 97 14.27 -1.32 3.14
N ARG A 98 13.92 -0.18 3.74
CA ARG A 98 13.59 -0.05 5.17
C ARG A 98 12.18 -0.57 5.50
N ALA A 99 11.31 -0.66 4.51
CA ALA A 99 10.00 -1.31 4.60
C ALA A 99 9.78 -2.25 3.40
N ASP A 100 9.01 -3.32 3.61
CA ASP A 100 8.65 -4.28 2.57
C ASP A 100 7.46 -3.82 1.72
N ALA A 101 6.56 -3.05 2.33
CA ALA A 101 5.38 -2.48 1.69
C ALA A 101 4.97 -1.16 2.35
N CYS A 102 4.17 -0.37 1.65
CA CYS A 102 3.50 0.80 2.22
C CYS A 102 1.97 0.72 2.07
N VAL A 103 1.26 1.37 2.99
CA VAL A 103 -0.19 1.51 3.01
C VAL A 103 -0.54 2.99 3.22
N SER A 104 -1.49 3.52 2.46
CA SER A 104 -2.05 4.86 2.69
C SER A 104 -3.52 4.89 2.29
N GLY A 105 -4.36 5.43 3.17
CA GLY A 105 -5.76 5.75 2.87
C GLY A 105 -5.94 7.15 2.25
N GLY A 106 -4.86 7.83 1.89
CA GLY A 106 -4.89 9.18 1.31
C GLY A 106 -5.33 9.22 -0.15
N ASN A 107 -5.03 10.34 -0.82
CA ASN A 107 -5.37 10.54 -2.23
C ASN A 107 -4.83 9.39 -3.12
N THR A 108 -5.73 8.55 -3.62
CA THR A 108 -5.40 7.37 -4.45
C THR A 108 -4.56 7.72 -5.67
N GLY A 109 -4.92 8.81 -6.37
CA GLY A 109 -4.20 9.25 -7.56
C GLY A 109 -2.78 9.72 -7.25
N ALA A 110 -2.58 10.42 -6.13
CA ALA A 110 -1.26 10.83 -5.66
C ALA A 110 -0.42 9.61 -5.26
N LEU A 111 -0.98 8.65 -4.50
CA LEU A 111 -0.27 7.43 -4.11
C LEU A 111 0.16 6.62 -5.34
N MET A 112 -0.72 6.47 -6.33
CA MET A 112 -0.39 5.78 -7.58
C MET A 112 0.69 6.52 -8.38
N ALA A 113 0.57 7.84 -8.54
CA ALA A 113 1.56 8.63 -9.28
C ALA A 113 2.95 8.60 -8.62
N LEU A 114 2.98 8.76 -7.30
CA LEU A 114 4.23 8.73 -6.53
C LEU A 114 4.84 7.34 -6.49
N SER A 115 4.06 6.28 -6.26
CA SER A 115 4.56 4.91 -6.24
C SER A 115 5.15 4.51 -7.58
N ARG A 116 4.48 4.83 -8.70
CA ARG A 116 5.02 4.59 -10.04
C ARG A 116 6.35 5.31 -10.26
N TYR A 117 6.46 6.56 -9.80
CA TYR A 117 7.67 7.35 -9.95
C TYR A 117 8.84 6.84 -9.09
N ARG A 118 8.57 6.43 -7.84
CA ARG A 118 9.59 6.02 -6.86
C ARG A 118 9.96 4.55 -6.95
N LEU A 119 8.97 3.68 -6.91
CA LEU A 119 9.18 2.24 -6.82
C LEU A 119 9.39 1.58 -8.18
N LYS A 120 9.02 2.28 -9.27
CA LYS A 120 9.02 1.79 -10.65
C LYS A 120 8.09 0.58 -10.82
N LEU A 121 7.82 0.24 -12.08
CA LEU A 121 7.04 -0.95 -12.42
C LEU A 121 7.96 -2.17 -12.51
N LEU A 122 7.35 -3.34 -12.39
CA LEU A 122 8.05 -4.60 -12.65
C LEU A 122 8.50 -4.67 -14.12
N PRO A 123 9.62 -5.35 -14.42
CA PRO A 123 10.04 -5.57 -15.80
C PRO A 123 8.93 -6.22 -16.63
N GLY A 124 8.64 -5.64 -17.79
CA GLY A 124 7.58 -6.12 -18.69
C GLY A 124 6.16 -5.68 -18.32
N ILE A 125 5.98 -4.82 -17.31
CA ILE A 125 4.70 -4.19 -16.99
C ILE A 125 4.75 -2.72 -17.39
N ASP A 126 3.86 -2.32 -18.30
CA ASP A 126 3.85 -0.96 -18.86
C ASP A 126 3.00 0.01 -18.01
N ARG A 127 1.97 -0.54 -17.35
CA ARG A 127 1.01 0.21 -16.56
C ARG A 127 0.64 -0.53 -15.27
N PRO A 128 0.52 0.16 -14.12
CA PRO A 128 -0.05 -0.43 -12.93
C PRO A 128 -1.57 -0.62 -13.12
N ALA A 129 -2.17 -1.50 -12.32
CA ALA A 129 -3.62 -1.67 -12.25
C ALA A 129 -4.07 -1.61 -10.78
N LEU A 130 -5.21 -0.98 -10.53
CA LEU A 130 -5.89 -1.10 -9.25
C LEU A 130 -6.60 -2.45 -9.19
N VAL A 131 -6.43 -3.14 -8.07
CA VAL A 131 -7.00 -4.46 -7.84
C VAL A 131 -7.78 -4.51 -6.54
N SER A 132 -8.95 -5.15 -6.57
CA SER A 132 -9.71 -5.46 -5.36
C SER A 132 -10.40 -6.81 -5.47
N ALA A 133 -10.62 -7.44 -4.33
CA ALA A 133 -11.43 -8.66 -4.23
C ALA A 133 -12.90 -8.28 -4.09
N LEU A 134 -13.71 -8.71 -5.06
CA LEU A 134 -15.16 -8.57 -5.01
C LEU A 134 -15.80 -9.82 -4.43
N PRO A 135 -16.85 -9.66 -3.59
CA PRO A 135 -17.64 -10.78 -3.11
C PRO A 135 -18.50 -11.37 -4.24
N THR A 136 -18.70 -12.67 -4.21
CA THR A 136 -19.65 -13.38 -5.10
C THR A 136 -20.80 -13.97 -4.30
N LYS A 137 -21.90 -14.33 -4.98
CA LYS A 137 -23.07 -14.96 -4.33
C LYS A 137 -22.74 -16.27 -3.59
N SER A 138 -21.71 -16.99 -4.04
CA SER A 138 -21.25 -18.24 -3.41
C SER A 138 -20.31 -18.01 -2.21
N GLY A 139 -19.99 -16.76 -1.87
CA GLY A 139 -18.99 -16.42 -0.85
C GLY A 139 -17.55 -16.54 -1.34
N ALA A 140 -17.32 -16.96 -2.58
CA ALA A 140 -15.99 -16.91 -3.20
C ALA A 140 -15.58 -15.45 -3.50
N LYS A 141 -14.27 -15.23 -3.67
CA LYS A 141 -13.70 -13.94 -4.08
C LYS A 141 -13.38 -13.95 -5.57
N THR A 142 -13.68 -12.86 -6.25
CA THR A 142 -13.22 -12.58 -7.61
C THR A 142 -12.31 -11.36 -7.60
N TRP A 143 -11.11 -11.47 -8.16
CA TRP A 143 -10.20 -10.34 -8.29
C TRP A 143 -10.54 -9.53 -9.54
N MET A 144 -10.80 -8.23 -9.39
CA MET A 144 -11.11 -7.33 -10.49
C MET A 144 -9.97 -6.32 -10.70
N LEU A 145 -9.52 -6.21 -11.95
CA LEU A 145 -8.51 -5.28 -12.45
C LEU A 145 -8.96 -4.80 -13.84
N ASP A 146 -8.75 -3.56 -14.27
CA ASP A 146 -8.33 -2.37 -13.51
C ASP A 146 -9.56 -1.64 -12.94
N LEU A 147 -9.43 -1.04 -11.75
CA LEU A 147 -10.50 -0.30 -11.06
C LEU A 147 -10.38 1.23 -11.16
N GLY A 148 -9.49 1.72 -12.03
CA GLY A 148 -9.38 3.16 -12.31
C GLY A 148 -7.96 3.72 -12.21
N ALA A 149 -6.91 2.87 -12.24
CA ALA A 149 -5.55 3.37 -12.45
C ALA A 149 -5.40 4.02 -13.84
N ASN A 150 -6.12 3.50 -14.84
CA ASN A 150 -5.99 3.89 -16.23
C ASN A 150 -7.36 4.28 -16.82
N ALA A 151 -7.42 5.45 -17.46
CA ALA A 151 -8.63 5.90 -18.16
C ALA A 151 -8.84 5.21 -19.51
N SER A 152 -7.76 4.75 -20.14
CA SER A 152 -7.78 3.98 -21.40
C SER A 152 -6.68 2.93 -21.40
N VAL A 153 -7.02 1.74 -21.90
CA VAL A 153 -6.16 0.56 -21.93
C VAL A 153 -6.28 -0.14 -23.28
N ASP A 154 -5.16 -0.63 -23.79
CA ASP A 154 -5.09 -1.44 -25.01
C ASP A 154 -5.12 -2.94 -24.67
N ALA A 155 -5.13 -3.78 -25.72
CA ALA A 155 -5.18 -5.23 -25.58
C ALA A 155 -3.97 -5.80 -24.83
N ASP A 156 -2.77 -5.25 -25.08
CA ASP A 156 -1.54 -5.70 -24.42
C ASP A 156 -1.56 -5.39 -22.92
N SER A 157 -2.04 -4.20 -22.53
CA SER A 157 -2.25 -3.85 -21.12
C SER A 157 -3.26 -4.78 -20.45
N LEU A 158 -4.38 -5.08 -21.12
CA LEU A 158 -5.38 -6.02 -20.59
C LEU A 158 -4.81 -7.43 -20.40
N PHE A 159 -3.96 -7.88 -21.32
CA PHE A 159 -3.24 -9.15 -21.18
C PHE A 159 -2.29 -9.14 -19.97
N GLN A 160 -1.51 -8.07 -19.79
CA GLN A 160 -0.65 -7.89 -18.61
C GLN A 160 -1.47 -7.90 -17.30
N PHE A 161 -2.65 -7.28 -17.30
CA PHE A 161 -3.54 -7.26 -16.13
C PHE A 161 -4.09 -8.65 -15.81
N ALA A 162 -4.46 -9.43 -16.83
CA ALA A 162 -4.90 -10.82 -16.66
C ALA A 162 -3.78 -11.69 -16.06
N VAL A 163 -2.54 -11.50 -16.53
CA VAL A 163 -1.34 -12.15 -15.99
C VAL A 163 -1.13 -11.79 -14.52
N MET A 164 -1.13 -10.49 -14.17
CA MET A 164 -0.97 -10.04 -12.79
C MET A 164 -2.10 -10.54 -11.87
N GLY A 165 -3.35 -10.49 -12.37
CA GLY A 165 -4.52 -10.98 -11.66
C GLY A 165 -4.48 -12.48 -11.40
N SER A 166 -4.02 -13.28 -12.37
CA SER A 166 -3.82 -14.72 -12.19
C SER A 166 -2.78 -15.01 -11.10
N ALA A 167 -1.61 -14.35 -11.17
CA ALA A 167 -0.56 -14.49 -10.17
C ALA A 167 -1.05 -14.14 -8.74
N LEU A 168 -1.83 -13.06 -8.59
CA LEU A 168 -2.44 -12.67 -7.32
C LEU A 168 -3.45 -13.72 -6.83
N ALA A 169 -4.32 -14.20 -7.73
CA ALA A 169 -5.33 -15.20 -7.40
C ALA A 169 -4.69 -16.53 -6.96
N GLU A 170 -3.64 -16.98 -7.64
CA GLU A 170 -2.89 -18.21 -7.28
C GLU A 170 -2.30 -18.11 -5.87
N GLN A 171 -1.65 -16.98 -5.54
CA GLN A 171 -1.10 -16.76 -4.20
C GLN A 171 -2.18 -16.73 -3.12
N HIS A 172 -3.33 -16.10 -3.39
CA HIS A 172 -4.41 -16.01 -2.40
C HIS A 172 -5.18 -17.32 -2.23
N LEU A 173 -5.37 -18.09 -3.31
CA LEU A 173 -6.10 -19.35 -3.30
C LEU A 173 -5.23 -20.55 -2.88
N GLY A 174 -3.90 -20.37 -2.81
CA GLY A 174 -2.96 -21.46 -2.53
C GLY A 174 -2.97 -22.55 -3.61
N ARG A 175 -3.38 -22.21 -4.84
CA ARG A 175 -3.49 -23.14 -5.97
C ARG A 175 -2.40 -22.83 -7.00
N SER A 176 -1.54 -23.82 -7.27
CA SER A 176 -0.57 -23.76 -8.36
C SER A 176 -1.25 -24.29 -9.63
N HIS A 177 -1.80 -23.38 -10.46
CA HIS A 177 -2.11 -23.54 -11.89
C HIS A 177 -3.39 -22.80 -12.29
N VAL A 178 -3.26 -21.70 -13.05
CA VAL A 178 -3.96 -21.45 -14.31
C VAL A 178 -3.06 -20.59 -15.22
N LEU A 179 -2.26 -21.24 -16.08
CA LEU A 179 -1.60 -20.80 -17.33
C LEU A 179 -0.21 -21.48 -17.45
N PRO A 180 0.24 -21.89 -18.66
CA PRO A 180 1.51 -22.59 -18.88
C PRO A 180 2.75 -21.66 -18.80
N PHE A 181 2.59 -20.46 -18.26
CA PHE A 181 3.68 -19.51 -18.08
C PHE A 181 4.12 -19.56 -16.62
N SER A 182 5.33 -20.05 -16.36
CA SER A 182 6.02 -19.86 -15.08
C SER A 182 6.38 -18.38 -14.94
N ILE A 183 5.40 -17.58 -14.54
CA ILE A 183 5.55 -16.16 -14.27
C ILE A 183 6.07 -16.05 -12.85
N LEU A 184 7.24 -15.41 -12.68
CA LEU A 184 7.72 -15.01 -11.36
C LEU A 184 6.60 -14.20 -10.69
N VAL A 185 5.86 -14.82 -9.77
CA VAL A 185 4.96 -14.08 -8.92
C VAL A 185 5.85 -13.17 -8.06
N PRO A 186 5.74 -11.84 -8.21
CA PRO A 186 6.59 -10.93 -7.44
C PRO A 186 6.28 -11.16 -5.96
N LYS A 187 7.29 -11.59 -5.19
CA LYS A 187 7.19 -11.86 -3.75
C LYS A 187 6.83 -10.64 -2.90
N LYS A 188 6.62 -9.46 -3.48
CA LYS A 188 6.34 -8.22 -2.75
C LYS A 188 5.34 -7.36 -3.51
N LEU A 189 4.07 -7.38 -3.10
CA LEU A 189 3.16 -6.26 -3.36
C LEU A 189 3.64 -5.10 -2.48
N ARG A 190 4.20 -4.05 -3.10
CA ARG A 190 4.92 -3.00 -2.37
C ARG A 190 4.05 -1.83 -1.93
N VAL A 191 2.83 -1.72 -2.47
CA VAL A 191 1.89 -0.62 -2.17
C VAL A 191 0.48 -1.20 -2.10
N MET A 192 -0.24 -0.87 -1.03
CA MET A 192 -1.68 -1.13 -0.89
C MET A 192 -2.42 0.20 -0.77
N ILE A 193 -3.54 0.29 -1.49
CA ILE A 193 -4.53 1.38 -1.47
C ILE A 193 -5.73 0.89 -0.66
#